data_AF-A0A3A2ZI57-F1
#
_entry.id   AF-A0A3A2ZI57-F1
#
_cell.length_a   1.000
_cell.length_b   1.000
_cell.length_c   1.000
_cell.angle_alpha   90.00
_cell.angle_beta   90.00
_cell.angle_gamma   90.00
#
_symmetry.space_group_name_H-M   'P 1'
#
loop_
_entity.id
_entity.type
_entity.pdbx_description
1 polymer ?
#
loop_
_entity_poly.entity_id
_entity_poly.type
_entity_poly.pdbx_seq_one_letter_code
_entity_poly.pdbx_strand_id
1 'polypeptide(L)'
;MALNEYKIPNAPFRVIRAEELGADVSRITAPLTSYPLFVKLATEGSSKGVESFNKINNSTELEPAVQELKSKFPGQAIIVESFLPGREYT
;
A
#
# COMPACT_ATOMS: atom_id res chain seq x y z
N MET A 1 0.29 -6.28 -12.88
CA MET A 1 1.64 -6.52 -12.32
C MET A 1 2.17 -7.79 -12.95
N ALA A 2 3.45 -7.83 -13.37
CA ALA A 2 4.00 -8.93 -14.16
C ALA A 2 3.82 -10.32 -13.52
N LEU A 3 3.89 -10.41 -12.18
CA LEU A 3 3.72 -11.65 -11.44
C LEU A 3 2.35 -12.34 -11.66
N ASN A 4 1.28 -11.55 -11.82
CA ASN A 4 -0.06 -12.11 -12.09
C ASN A 4 -0.12 -12.77 -13.47
N GLU A 5 0.54 -12.20 -14.47
CA GLU A 5 0.60 -12.76 -15.82
C GLU A 5 1.25 -14.16 -15.82
N TYR A 6 2.26 -14.35 -14.97
CA TYR A 6 2.97 -15.62 -14.80
C TYR A 6 2.41 -16.52 -13.71
N LYS A 7 1.25 -16.17 -13.11
CA LYS A 7 0.60 -16.92 -12.01
C LYS A 7 1.51 -17.16 -10.80
N ILE A 8 2.47 -16.26 -10.57
CA ILE A 8 3.31 -16.29 -9.37
C ILE A 8 2.52 -15.62 -8.25
N PRO A 9 2.26 -16.30 -7.12
CA PRO A 9 1.54 -15.70 -6.00
C PRO A 9 2.20 -14.41 -5.51
N ASN A 10 1.38 -13.38 -5.27
CA ASN A 10 1.78 -12.15 -4.60
C ASN A 10 0.76 -11.77 -3.52
N ALA A 11 1.15 -10.86 -2.63
CA ALA A 11 0.23 -10.33 -1.64
C ALA A 11 -0.95 -9.65 -2.36
N PRO A 12 -2.21 -9.86 -1.93
CA PRO A 12 -3.32 -9.04 -2.40
C PRO A 12 -2.99 -7.55 -2.22
N PHE A 13 -3.16 -6.76 -3.28
CA PHE A 13 -2.83 -5.34 -3.27
C PHE A 13 -3.82 -4.50 -4.06
N ARG A 14 -3.81 -3.20 -3.76
CA ARG A 14 -4.52 -2.15 -4.50
C ARG A 14 -3.59 -0.97 -4.72
N VAL A 15 -3.62 -0.42 -5.92
CA VAL A 15 -2.92 0.83 -6.25
C VAL A 15 -3.93 1.96 -6.20
N ILE A 16 -3.59 3.01 -5.46
CA ILE A 16 -4.28 4.30 -5.43
C ILE A 16 -3.47 5.21 -6.35
N ARG A 17 -4.04 5.56 -7.51
CA ARG A 17 -3.37 6.48 -8.45
C ARG A 17 -3.38 7.90 -7.89
N ALA A 18 -2.50 8.75 -8.42
CA ALA A 18 -2.36 10.12 -7.94
C ALA A 18 -3.68 10.92 -8.05
N GLU A 19 -4.43 10.68 -9.11
CA GLU A 19 -5.76 11.24 -9.37
C GLU A 19 -6.86 10.71 -8.44
N GLU A 20 -6.65 9.55 -7.79
CA GLU A 20 -7.60 8.92 -6.87
C GLU A 20 -7.37 9.32 -5.41
N LEU A 21 -6.27 10.01 -5.10
CA LEU A 21 -5.90 10.43 -3.73
C LEU A 21 -6.84 11.50 -3.13
N GLY A 22 -7.82 12.00 -3.89
CA GLY A 22 -8.91 12.85 -3.40
C GLY A 22 -10.22 12.11 -3.15
N ALA A 23 -10.29 10.81 -3.47
CA ALA A 23 -11.45 9.96 -3.25
C ALA A 23 -11.37 9.21 -1.91
N ASP A 24 -12.46 8.56 -1.53
CA ASP A 24 -12.53 7.72 -0.32
C ASP A 24 -11.57 6.51 -0.43
N VAL A 25 -10.47 6.56 0.32
CA VAL A 25 -9.44 5.51 0.32
C VAL A 25 -10.01 4.19 0.81
N SER A 26 -10.90 4.21 1.80
CA SER A 26 -11.51 3.00 2.37
C SER A 26 -12.33 2.25 1.32
N ARG A 27 -12.99 2.98 0.42
CA ARG A 27 -13.71 2.38 -0.71
C ARG A 27 -12.76 1.75 -1.73
N ILE A 28 -11.64 2.42 -2.03
CA ILE A 28 -10.63 1.90 -2.97
C ILE A 28 -9.98 0.64 -2.41
N THR A 29 -9.70 0.59 -1.11
CA THR A 29 -9.04 -0.53 -0.44
C THR A 29 -10.01 -1.57 0.12
N ALA A 30 -11.32 -1.43 -0.09
CA ALA A 30 -12.35 -2.32 0.48
C ALA A 30 -12.10 -3.83 0.34
N PRO A 31 -11.46 -4.36 -0.73
CA PRO A 31 -11.11 -5.78 -0.80
C PRO A 31 -10.02 -6.23 0.19
N LEU A 32 -9.26 -5.31 0.77
CA LEU A 32 -8.17 -5.56 1.72
C LEU A 32 -8.69 -5.38 3.16
N THR A 33 -9.40 -6.39 3.66
CA THR A 33 -10.02 -6.33 5.01
C THR A 33 -9.19 -7.00 6.11
N SER A 34 -8.14 -7.75 5.73
CA SER A 34 -7.27 -8.45 6.67
C SER A 34 -6.04 -7.60 7.02
N TYR A 35 -6.04 -7.08 8.24
CA TYR A 35 -4.91 -6.35 8.82
C TYR A 35 -3.88 -7.31 9.45
N PRO A 36 -2.58 -6.94 9.51
CA PRO A 36 -2.06 -5.65 9.08
C PRO A 36 -1.94 -5.50 7.56
N LEU A 37 -2.09 -4.27 7.08
CA LEU A 37 -1.79 -3.86 5.71
C LEU A 37 -0.46 -3.12 5.69
N PHE A 38 0.11 -2.98 4.50
CA PHE A 38 1.31 -2.20 4.26
C PHE A 38 1.04 -1.16 3.17
N VAL A 39 1.40 0.10 3.43
CA VAL A 39 1.24 1.22 2.49
C VAL A 39 2.62 1.67 2.06
N LYS A 40 2.88 1.82 0.76
CA LYS A 40 4.16 2.34 0.23
C LYS A 40 3.95 3.04 -1.11
N LEU A 41 4.96 3.74 -1.62
CA LEU A 41 4.90 4.29 -2.98
C LEU A 41 4.93 3.14 -4.01
N ALA A 42 4.15 3.24 -5.07
CA ALA A 42 4.03 2.19 -6.09
C ALA A 42 5.29 2.07 -6.98
N THR A 43 6.07 3.14 -7.11
CA THR A 43 7.24 3.27 -8.00
C THR A 43 8.59 3.05 -7.28
N GLU A 44 8.56 2.46 -6.08
CA GLU A 44 9.68 2.52 -5.14
C GLU A 44 10.49 1.21 -5.12
N GLY A 45 11.81 1.33 -5.33
CA GLY A 45 12.78 0.24 -5.22
C GLY A 45 13.89 0.51 -4.19
N SER A 46 13.76 1.55 -3.35
CA SER A 46 14.82 2.00 -2.43
C SER A 46 14.38 2.18 -0.96
N SER A 47 13.21 1.68 -0.57
CA SER A 47 12.62 1.82 0.77
C SER A 47 12.44 3.26 1.25
N LYS A 48 12.48 4.26 0.37
CA LYS A 48 12.21 5.66 0.70
C LYS A 48 10.75 5.83 1.09
N GLY A 49 10.56 6.41 2.29
CA GLY A 49 9.23 6.62 2.85
C GLY A 49 8.63 5.38 3.50
N VAL A 50 9.43 4.33 3.76
CA VAL A 50 9.06 3.23 4.66
C VAL A 50 9.48 3.58 6.08
N GLU A 51 8.52 3.98 6.89
CA GLU A 51 8.62 4.27 8.32
C GLU A 51 7.60 3.44 9.11
N SER A 52 7.51 3.65 10.42
CA SER A 52 6.62 2.89 11.31
C SER A 52 5.13 2.97 10.91
N PHE A 53 4.72 4.08 10.30
CA PHE A 53 3.32 4.32 9.91
C PHE A 53 2.90 3.52 8.66
N ASN A 54 3.84 2.95 7.91
CA ASN A 54 3.53 2.17 6.71
C ASN A 54 2.84 0.84 7.04
N LYS A 55 3.03 0.32 8.26
CA LYS A 55 2.33 -0.88 8.73
C LYS A 55 1.03 -0.48 9.44
N ILE A 56 -0.08 -0.72 8.75
CA ILE A 56 -1.43 -0.39 9.18
C ILE A 56 -2.00 -1.56 9.96
N ASN A 57 -2.30 -1.39 11.24
CA ASN A 57 -2.79 -2.48 12.09
C ASN A 57 -4.32 -2.54 12.17
N ASN A 58 -5.01 -1.48 11.76
CA ASN A 58 -6.46 -1.40 11.72
C ASN A 58 -6.94 -0.36 10.68
N SER A 59 -8.23 -0.36 10.39
CA SER A 59 -8.83 0.53 9.38
C SER A 59 -8.72 2.02 9.68
N THR A 60 -8.60 2.41 10.95
CA THR A 60 -8.49 3.82 11.33
C THR A 60 -7.11 4.42 11.03
N GLU A 61 -6.09 3.57 10.90
CA GLU A 61 -4.72 3.97 10.56
C GLU A 61 -4.49 4.16 9.05
N LEU A 62 -5.38 3.62 8.21
CA LEU A 62 -5.19 3.57 6.76
C LEU A 62 -5.21 4.96 6.11
N GLU A 63 -6.26 5.75 6.36
CA GLU A 63 -6.41 7.08 5.78
C GLU A 63 -5.27 8.02 6.22
N PRO A 64 -4.91 8.12 7.52
CA PRO A 64 -3.76 8.92 7.94
C PRO A 64 -2.46 8.56 7.23
N ALA A 65 -2.14 7.26 7.10
CA ALA A 65 -0.91 6.82 6.46
C ALA A 65 -0.85 7.15 4.97
N VAL A 66 -1.98 7.02 4.26
CA VAL A 66 -2.08 7.39 2.84
C VAL A 66 -1.94 8.90 2.66
N GLN A 67 -2.55 9.71 3.53
CA GLN A 67 -2.40 11.16 3.49
C GLN A 67 -0.97 11.60 3.84
N GLU A 68 -0.30 10.91 4.76
CA GLU A 68 1.10 11.19 5.11
C GLU A 68 2.02 10.99 3.90
N LEU A 69 1.94 9.84 3.22
CA LEU A 69 2.71 9.57 2.01
C LEU A 69 2.38 10.54 0.88
N LYS A 70 1.11 10.88 0.69
CA LYS A 70 0.68 11.88 -0.29
C LYS A 70 1.31 13.24 0.00
N SER A 71 1.39 13.66 1.26
CA SER A 71 1.99 14.95 1.63
C SER A 71 3.50 14.96 1.41
N LYS A 72 4.19 13.85 1.73
CA LYS A 72 5.64 13.68 1.55
C LYS A 72 6.01 13.56 0.07
N PHE A 73 5.14 12.94 -0.74
CA PHE A 73 5.40 12.58 -2.13
C PHE A 73 4.21 12.91 -3.05
N PRO A 74 3.89 14.20 -3.24
CA PRO A 74 2.75 14.61 -4.03
C PRO A 74 2.86 14.13 -5.49
N GLY A 75 1.75 13.66 -6.05
CA GLY A 75 1.68 13.17 -7.44
C GLY A 75 2.21 11.75 -7.66
N GLN A 76 2.73 11.08 -6.63
CA GLN A 76 3.14 9.68 -6.71
C GLN A 76 1.98 8.75 -6.39
N ALA A 77 1.90 7.62 -7.11
CA ALA A 77 0.93 6.57 -6.81
C ALA A 77 1.34 5.80 -5.55
N ILE A 78 0.34 5.34 -4.79
CA ILE A 78 0.51 4.58 -3.56
C ILE A 78 -0.01 3.17 -3.77
N ILE A 79 0.69 2.17 -3.24
CA ILE A 79 0.24 0.78 -3.19
C ILE A 79 -0.07 0.40 -1.75
N VAL A 80 -1.22 -0.23 -1.56
CA VAL A 80 -1.66 -0.83 -0.29
C VAL A 80 -1.71 -2.33 -0.50
N GLU A 81 -1.02 -3.11 0.31
CA GLU A 81 -0.91 -4.56 0.19
C GLU A 81 -1.14 -5.26 1.53
N SER A 82 -1.55 -6.53 1.51
CA SER A 82 -1.59 -7.34 2.73
C SER A 82 -0.18 -7.57 3.25
N PHE A 83 0.03 -7.37 4.55
CA PHE A 83 1.30 -7.70 5.20
C PHE A 83 1.50 -9.22 5.17
N LEU A 84 2.61 -9.68 4.62
CA LEU A 84 2.98 -11.10 4.62
C LEU A 84 3.90 -11.37 5.82
N PRO A 85 3.42 -12.02 6.89
CA PRO A 85 4.29 -12.44 7.98
C PRO A 85 5.18 -13.61 7.51
N GLY A 86 6.42 -13.66 7.98
CA GLY A 86 7.30 -14.79 7.66
C GLY A 86 8.76 -14.37 7.54
N ARG A 87 9.56 -15.29 7.01
CA ARG A 87 10.97 -15.06 6.71
C ARG A 87 11.09 -14.37 5.36
N GLU A 88 11.86 -13.29 5.33
CA GLU A 88 12.29 -12.68 4.08
C GLU A 88 13.47 -13.49 3.51
N TYR A 89 13.46 -13.72 2.20
CA TYR A 89 14.52 -14.40 1.47
C TYR A 89 14.99 -13.48 0.35
N THR A 90 16.30 -13.44 0.10
CA THR A 90 16.94 -12.59 -0.92
C THR A 90 17.77 -13.44 -1.87
#